data_AF-H5YF22-F1
#
_entry.id   AF-H5YF22-F1
#
_cell.length_a   1.000
_cell.length_b   1.000
_cell.length_c   1.000
_cell.angle_alpha   90.00
_cell.angle_beta   90.00
_cell.angle_gamma   90.00
#
_symmetry.space_group_name_H-M   'P 1'
#
loop_
_entity.id
_entity.type
_entity.pdbx_description
1 polymer ?
#
loop_
_entity_poly.entity_id
_entity_poly.type
_entity_poly.pdbx_seq_one_letter_code
_entity_poly.pdbx_strand_id
1 'polypeptide(L)'
;MDGSRIIRRSVLTGLINLIAAPAIVRAATALSSNETAVPSAADSGSQDAPAGVAQYPTYFTSLNGISPYPVRPPWPVAGVDYRVGVSAGVKLKDPASIMPNVASRSGTNPIVLRLEADDVVLDGYDFTMGGWWQIRSNGHANLTISNSRLQNLCIDIDTGPLTVKYCEIDGLGSAGETVFGCLAFLRTGVTSFWRYNWLHSAQNDFIDLATSDIDARFNLFDTMGYEAGAHADAIQFAGDGRANNIKILFNTYVHMVATKASPSSFIDLETQLGSGTQVMNGPEVAYNTASNTAVGGLRGSTFFRVSQVKGTIADAYVHDNFADLTNMIGVISTTPSPGQGYRKSGNTLLRSGQRF
;
A
#
# COMPACT_ATOMS: atom_id res chain seq x y z
N MET A 1 -86.28 -5.13 38.09
CA MET A 1 -86.28 -3.94 38.97
C MET A 1 -85.33 -4.25 40.11
N ASP A 2 -84.30 -3.40 40.26
CA ASP A 2 -83.54 -3.05 41.48
C ASP A 2 -82.99 -4.19 42.38
N GLY A 3 -81.74 -4.24 42.84
CA GLY A 3 -80.67 -3.25 42.83
C GLY A 3 -79.48 -3.78 43.61
N SER A 4 -78.29 -3.53 43.05
CA SER A 4 -76.98 -3.30 43.68
C SER A 4 -76.41 -4.22 44.77
N ARG A 5 -75.24 -4.78 44.42
CA ARG A 5 -74.20 -5.40 45.26
C ARG A 5 -73.43 -4.37 46.09
N ILE A 6 -73.02 -4.73 47.31
CA ILE A 6 -71.74 -4.32 47.92
C ILE A 6 -71.24 -5.44 48.85
N ILE A 7 -70.11 -6.10 48.54
CA ILE A 7 -69.30 -6.84 49.52
C ILE A 7 -67.94 -6.15 49.57
N ARG A 8 -67.69 -5.41 50.66
CA ARG A 8 -66.35 -4.93 51.02
C ARG A 8 -65.59 -6.10 51.63
N ARG A 9 -64.48 -6.52 51.02
CA ARG A 9 -63.46 -7.34 51.68
C ARG A 9 -62.26 -6.50 52.06
N SER A 10 -61.91 -6.72 53.31
CA SER A 10 -60.81 -6.26 54.13
C SER A 10 -59.43 -6.27 53.48
N VAL A 11 -58.69 -5.23 53.88
CA VAL A 11 -57.24 -5.01 53.83
C VAL A 11 -56.45 -6.20 54.36
N LEU A 12 -55.39 -6.58 53.64
CA LEU A 12 -54.19 -7.13 54.27
C LEU A 12 -52.95 -6.60 53.53
N THR A 13 -52.24 -5.73 54.23
CA THR A 13 -50.90 -5.21 53.94
C THR A 13 -49.89 -6.35 53.87
N GLY A 14 -49.23 -6.50 52.72
CA GLY A 14 -48.03 -7.31 52.53
C GLY A 14 -46.93 -6.46 51.91
N LEU A 15 -45.83 -6.31 52.63
CA LEU A 15 -44.59 -5.70 52.16
C LEU A 15 -44.07 -6.47 50.94
N ILE A 16 -43.81 -5.77 49.84
CA ILE A 16 -42.96 -6.26 48.75
C ILE A 16 -41.62 -5.52 48.85
N ASN A 17 -40.57 -6.28 49.16
CA ASN A 17 -39.18 -5.86 49.01
C ASN A 17 -38.90 -5.61 47.53
N LEU A 18 -38.75 -4.34 47.14
CA LEU A 18 -38.25 -3.99 45.82
C LEU A 18 -36.72 -4.01 45.88
N ILE A 19 -36.12 -5.13 45.46
CA ILE A 19 -34.68 -5.18 45.17
C ILE A 19 -34.48 -4.32 43.92
N ALA A 20 -33.94 -3.11 44.08
CA ALA A 20 -33.52 -2.29 42.96
C ALA A 20 -32.35 -3.00 42.26
N ALA A 21 -32.58 -3.50 41.05
CA ALA A 21 -31.49 -3.90 40.17
C ALA A 21 -30.61 -2.67 39.90
N PRO A 22 -29.27 -2.78 39.96
CA PRO A 22 -28.42 -1.66 39.56
C PRO A 22 -28.72 -1.36 38.09
N ALA A 23 -29.16 -0.15 37.82
CA ALA A 23 -29.26 0.35 36.46
C ALA A 23 -27.86 0.28 35.86
N ILE A 24 -27.64 -0.65 34.93
CA ILE A 24 -26.48 -0.61 34.05
C ILE A 24 -26.69 0.62 33.18
N VAL A 25 -26.18 1.76 33.64
CA VAL A 25 -25.95 2.92 32.79
C VAL A 25 -24.88 2.46 31.80
N ARG A 26 -25.32 1.94 30.64
CA ARG A 26 -24.45 1.91 29.47
C ARG A 26 -24.16 3.38 29.18
N ALA A 27 -22.99 3.84 29.60
CA ALA A 27 -22.38 5.00 28.98
C ALA A 27 -22.31 4.66 27.49
N ALA A 28 -23.20 5.27 26.71
CA ALA A 28 -22.94 5.42 25.30
C ALA A 28 -21.70 6.28 25.25
N THR A 29 -20.53 5.66 25.15
CA THR A 29 -19.36 6.32 24.63
C THR A 29 -19.79 6.81 23.26
N ALA A 30 -20.10 8.10 23.17
CA ALA A 30 -20.20 8.79 21.91
C ALA A 30 -18.87 8.51 21.21
N LEU A 31 -18.89 7.60 20.24
CA LEU A 31 -17.83 7.49 19.26
C LEU A 31 -17.73 8.89 18.68
N SER A 32 -16.68 9.64 19.01
CA SER A 32 -16.39 10.85 18.27
C SER A 32 -16.29 10.42 16.82
N SER A 33 -17.24 10.88 16.00
CA SER A 33 -17.10 10.87 14.57
C SER A 33 -15.88 11.74 14.29
N ASN A 34 -14.70 11.14 14.30
CA ASN A 34 -13.58 11.67 13.56
C ASN A 34 -14.02 11.57 12.10
N GLU A 35 -14.86 12.52 11.66
CA GLU A 35 -14.89 12.90 10.26
C GLU A 35 -13.46 13.32 9.97
N THR A 36 -12.70 12.39 9.41
CA THR A 36 -11.43 12.70 8.77
C THR A 36 -11.73 13.81 7.77
N ALA A 37 -11.14 14.98 7.98
CA ALA A 37 -11.30 16.10 7.08
C ALA A 37 -10.98 15.61 5.67
N VAL A 38 -11.87 15.91 4.71
CA VAL A 38 -11.63 15.56 3.30
C VAL A 38 -10.28 16.15 2.90
N PRO A 39 -9.32 15.33 2.42
CA PRO A 39 -8.01 15.84 2.04
C PRO A 39 -8.15 16.95 1.00
N SER A 40 -7.36 18.00 1.18
CA SER A 40 -7.28 19.08 0.20
C SER A 40 -6.51 18.62 -1.04
N ALA A 41 -6.66 19.33 -2.15
CA ALA A 41 -5.82 19.11 -3.32
C ALA A 41 -4.32 19.32 -3.05
N ALA A 42 -3.95 20.09 -2.01
CA ALA A 42 -2.56 20.26 -1.60
C ALA A 42 -1.99 18.99 -0.96
N ASP A 43 -2.82 18.21 -0.26
CA ASP A 43 -2.41 16.96 0.39
C ASP A 43 -2.16 15.83 -0.63
N SER A 44 -2.66 15.99 -1.86
CA SER A 44 -2.64 14.97 -2.91
C SER A 44 -1.32 14.86 -3.65
N GLY A 45 -0.34 15.74 -3.37
CA GLY A 45 0.98 15.76 -4.01
C GLY A 45 1.00 16.34 -5.43
N SER A 46 -0.14 16.75 -5.99
CA SER A 46 -0.21 17.23 -7.37
C SER A 46 0.67 18.45 -7.70
N GLN A 47 1.03 19.26 -6.70
CA GLN A 47 1.86 20.45 -6.88
C GLN A 47 3.34 20.12 -7.14
N ASP A 48 3.85 19.02 -6.59
CA ASP A 48 5.24 18.59 -6.73
C ASP A 48 5.40 17.44 -7.73
N ALA A 49 4.36 17.21 -8.55
CA ALA A 49 4.33 16.16 -9.53
C ALA A 49 5.34 16.42 -10.68
N PRO A 50 5.97 15.36 -11.22
CA PRO A 50 6.75 15.43 -12.45
C PRO A 50 6.01 16.10 -13.61
N ALA A 51 6.74 16.84 -14.43
CA ALA A 51 6.15 17.43 -15.64
C ALA A 51 5.85 16.34 -16.66
N GLY A 52 4.68 16.43 -17.31
CA GLY A 52 4.29 15.56 -18.42
C GLY A 52 2.87 15.05 -18.31
N VAL A 53 2.48 14.19 -19.23
CA VAL A 53 1.15 13.58 -19.25
C VAL A 53 1.10 12.44 -18.24
N ALA A 54 -0.03 12.34 -17.53
CA ALA A 54 -0.35 11.22 -16.65
C ALA A 54 -0.38 9.89 -17.43
N GLN A 55 -0.06 8.79 -16.75
CA GLN A 55 -0.03 7.46 -17.35
C GLN A 55 -1.43 6.97 -17.75
N TYR A 56 -2.44 7.28 -16.91
CA TYR A 56 -3.81 6.81 -17.05
C TYR A 56 -4.82 7.97 -17.01
N PRO A 57 -4.77 8.93 -17.94
CA PRO A 57 -5.64 10.11 -17.92
C PRO A 57 -7.13 9.76 -18.08
N THR A 58 -7.43 8.58 -18.60
CA THR A 58 -8.80 8.08 -18.81
C THR A 58 -9.24 7.06 -17.76
N TYR A 59 -8.51 6.93 -16.64
CA TYR A 59 -8.76 5.96 -15.57
C TYR A 59 -10.24 5.90 -15.14
N PHE A 60 -10.86 7.05 -14.90
CA PHE A 60 -12.25 7.13 -14.43
C PHE A 60 -13.30 7.11 -15.55
N THR A 61 -12.91 7.28 -16.81
CA THR A 61 -13.85 7.49 -17.91
C THR A 61 -13.94 6.31 -18.87
N SER A 62 -12.85 5.60 -19.14
CA SER A 62 -12.83 4.58 -20.19
C SER A 62 -11.70 3.55 -20.07
N LEU A 63 -11.10 3.37 -18.90
CA LEU A 63 -10.01 2.41 -18.73
C LEU A 63 -10.46 0.99 -19.10
N ASN A 64 -9.73 0.34 -20.01
CA ASN A 64 -9.96 -1.05 -20.43
C ASN A 64 -11.41 -1.38 -20.86
N GLY A 65 -12.09 -0.43 -21.50
CA GLY A 65 -13.46 -0.63 -21.99
C GLY A 65 -14.51 -0.76 -20.87
N ILE A 66 -14.14 -0.43 -19.64
CA ILE A 66 -15.04 -0.40 -18.49
C ILE A 66 -15.90 0.87 -18.57
N SER A 67 -17.17 0.74 -18.17
CA SER A 67 -18.07 1.87 -18.01
C SER A 67 -17.49 2.90 -17.03
N PRO A 68 -17.66 4.21 -17.28
CA PRO A 68 -17.14 5.25 -16.40
C PRO A 68 -17.44 4.97 -14.92
N TYR A 69 -16.48 5.22 -14.04
CA TYR A 69 -16.74 5.14 -12.59
C TYR A 69 -17.64 6.31 -12.19
N PRO A 70 -18.80 6.06 -11.57
CA PRO A 70 -19.68 7.12 -11.09
C PRO A 70 -19.10 7.87 -9.88
N VAL A 71 -18.10 7.31 -9.22
CA VAL A 71 -17.46 7.86 -8.03
C VAL A 71 -15.97 8.03 -8.26
N ARG A 72 -15.44 9.15 -7.76
CA ARG A 72 -14.03 9.52 -7.82
C ARG A 72 -13.58 10.05 -6.46
N PRO A 73 -12.32 9.85 -6.06
CA PRO A 73 -11.73 10.61 -4.98
C PRO A 73 -11.88 12.13 -5.18
N PRO A 74 -12.07 12.91 -4.10
CA PRO A 74 -12.18 14.38 -4.17
C PRO A 74 -10.84 15.08 -4.39
N TRP A 75 -9.72 14.36 -4.49
CA TRP A 75 -8.38 14.88 -4.72
C TRP A 75 -7.82 14.45 -6.09
N PRO A 76 -6.83 15.17 -6.64
CA PRO A 76 -6.06 14.73 -7.80
C PRO A 76 -5.30 13.42 -7.52
N VAL A 77 -5.41 12.45 -8.41
CA VAL A 77 -4.92 11.07 -8.27
C VAL A 77 -3.60 10.86 -9.03
N ALA A 78 -2.61 10.29 -8.35
CA ALA A 78 -1.28 9.99 -8.89
C ALA A 78 -1.35 9.11 -10.13
N GLY A 79 -0.63 9.48 -11.18
CA GLY A 79 -0.62 8.74 -12.45
C GLY A 79 -1.91 8.84 -13.26
N VAL A 80 -2.93 9.56 -12.77
CA VAL A 80 -4.23 9.77 -13.45
C VAL A 80 -4.43 11.24 -13.79
N ASP A 81 -4.37 12.12 -12.78
CA ASP A 81 -4.51 13.57 -12.96
C ASP A 81 -3.19 14.27 -13.20
N TYR A 82 -2.10 13.68 -12.71
CA TYR A 82 -0.76 14.19 -12.87
C TYR A 82 0.21 13.03 -13.09
N ARG A 83 1.33 13.33 -13.76
CA ARG A 83 2.36 12.33 -14.05
C ARG A 83 3.10 11.92 -12.80
N VAL A 84 3.51 10.66 -12.75
CA VAL A 84 4.53 10.16 -11.82
C VAL A 84 5.66 9.48 -12.60
N GLY A 85 6.74 9.11 -11.91
CA GLY A 85 7.97 8.60 -12.50
C GLY A 85 8.86 9.72 -13.05
N VAL A 86 9.73 9.39 -14.01
CA VAL A 86 10.69 10.36 -14.55
C VAL A 86 9.96 11.50 -15.25
N SER A 87 10.32 12.75 -14.91
CA SER A 87 9.77 13.94 -15.55
C SER A 87 10.04 13.93 -17.06
N ALA A 88 9.03 14.29 -17.86
CA ALA A 88 9.15 14.36 -19.30
C ALA A 88 10.26 15.33 -19.72
N GLY A 89 11.05 14.93 -20.73
CA GLY A 89 12.15 15.74 -21.25
C GLY A 89 13.45 15.68 -20.45
N VAL A 90 13.51 14.97 -19.32
CA VAL A 90 14.77 14.74 -18.61
C VAL A 90 15.69 13.85 -19.45
N LYS A 91 16.92 14.30 -19.67
CA LYS A 91 17.98 13.49 -20.28
C LYS A 91 18.70 12.72 -19.17
N LEU A 92 18.60 11.40 -19.22
CA LEU A 92 19.25 10.52 -18.25
C LEU A 92 20.71 10.26 -18.62
N LYS A 93 21.53 10.05 -17.58
CA LYS A 93 22.95 9.72 -17.66
C LYS A 93 23.16 8.22 -17.70
N ASP A 94 24.25 7.79 -18.33
CA ASP A 94 24.72 6.41 -18.26
C ASP A 94 25.26 6.12 -16.84
N PRO A 95 24.76 5.08 -16.13
CA PRO A 95 25.27 4.68 -14.82
C PRO A 95 26.75 4.29 -14.83
N ALA A 96 27.32 3.92 -15.99
CA ALA A 96 28.76 3.69 -16.13
C ALA A 96 29.62 4.93 -15.89
N SER A 97 29.01 6.12 -15.84
CA SER A 97 29.67 7.39 -15.50
C SER A 97 29.75 7.69 -14.00
N ILE A 98 29.14 6.85 -13.14
CA ILE A 98 29.22 7.00 -11.68
C ILE A 98 30.67 6.81 -11.23
N MET A 99 31.15 7.73 -10.40
CA MET A 99 32.55 7.74 -9.96
C MET A 99 32.83 6.59 -8.98
N PRO A 100 34.01 5.95 -9.04
CA PRO A 100 34.34 4.81 -8.18
C PRO A 100 34.33 5.10 -6.67
N ASN A 101 34.49 6.36 -6.26
CA ASN A 101 34.41 6.76 -4.85
C ASN A 101 32.96 6.96 -4.36
N VAL A 102 31.98 6.98 -5.27
CA VAL A 102 30.55 6.99 -4.95
C VAL A 102 30.04 5.55 -4.91
N ALA A 103 30.40 4.77 -5.93
CA ALA A 103 30.02 3.38 -6.02
C ALA A 103 30.99 2.57 -6.90
N SER A 104 31.22 1.32 -6.53
CA SER A 104 31.93 0.34 -7.36
C SER A 104 30.96 -0.50 -8.17
N ARG A 105 31.42 -1.03 -9.31
CA ARG A 105 30.62 -1.87 -10.21
C ARG A 105 31.23 -3.25 -10.38
N SER A 106 30.40 -4.28 -10.44
CA SER A 106 30.83 -5.66 -10.69
C SER A 106 29.73 -6.47 -11.39
N GLY A 107 30.10 -7.56 -12.05
CA GLY A 107 29.13 -8.42 -12.75
C GLY A 107 28.68 -7.85 -14.10
N THR A 108 27.84 -8.61 -14.79
CA THR A 108 27.33 -8.26 -16.14
C THR A 108 25.82 -8.48 -16.30
N ASN A 109 25.19 -9.26 -15.41
CA ASN A 109 23.74 -9.53 -15.42
C ASN A 109 23.27 -10.12 -14.07
N PRO A 110 22.95 -9.29 -13.05
CA PRO A 110 23.01 -7.83 -13.07
C PRO A 110 24.44 -7.29 -12.98
N ILE A 111 24.61 -6.05 -13.44
CA ILE A 111 25.70 -5.18 -13.03
C ILE A 111 25.35 -4.66 -11.64
N VAL A 112 26.07 -5.13 -10.63
CA VAL A 112 25.88 -4.70 -9.25
C VAL A 112 26.65 -3.40 -9.01
N LEU A 113 25.93 -2.34 -8.69
CA LEU A 113 26.45 -1.05 -8.23
C LEU A 113 26.45 -1.05 -6.69
N ARG A 114 27.61 -1.24 -6.07
CA ARG A 114 27.77 -1.19 -4.61
C ARG A 114 28.13 0.22 -4.18
N LEU A 115 27.39 0.79 -3.24
CA LEU A 115 27.76 2.07 -2.64
C LEU A 115 29.10 1.95 -1.91
N GLU A 116 29.91 3.01 -2.01
CA GLU A 116 31.22 3.13 -1.34
C GLU A 116 31.28 4.33 -0.38
N ALA A 117 30.17 5.02 -0.21
CA ALA A 117 30.03 6.19 0.66
C ALA A 117 28.59 6.30 1.20
N ASP A 118 28.45 7.00 2.32
CA ASP A 118 27.15 7.47 2.83
C ASP A 118 26.67 8.70 2.04
N ASP A 119 25.42 9.11 2.25
CA ASP A 119 24.83 10.33 1.69
C ASP A 119 24.86 10.38 0.15
N VAL A 120 24.78 9.22 -0.49
CA VAL A 120 24.84 9.10 -1.95
C VAL A 120 23.54 9.57 -2.59
N VAL A 121 23.67 10.38 -3.65
CA VAL A 121 22.56 10.81 -4.50
C VAL A 121 22.77 10.31 -5.93
N LEU A 122 21.92 9.38 -6.34
CA LEU A 122 21.82 8.86 -7.71
C LEU A 122 20.65 9.55 -8.41
N ASP A 123 20.92 10.73 -8.97
CA ASP A 123 19.91 11.55 -9.65
C ASP A 123 20.08 11.54 -11.17
N GLY A 124 19.02 11.22 -11.91
CA GLY A 124 19.00 11.35 -13.37
C GLY A 124 19.76 10.27 -14.11
N TYR A 125 19.70 9.00 -13.69
CA TYR A 125 20.39 7.89 -14.36
C TYR A 125 19.43 6.93 -15.08
N ASP A 126 19.90 6.33 -16.16
CA ASP A 126 19.19 5.27 -16.88
C ASP A 126 19.86 3.92 -16.61
N PHE A 127 19.40 3.23 -15.57
CA PHE A 127 19.87 1.91 -15.17
C PHE A 127 19.36 0.77 -16.09
N THR A 128 18.81 1.10 -17.26
CA THR A 128 18.54 0.15 -18.36
C THR A 128 19.67 0.14 -19.40
N MET A 129 20.56 1.15 -19.37
CA MET A 129 21.66 1.28 -20.32
C MET A 129 22.80 0.30 -20.01
N GLY A 130 23.32 -0.37 -21.04
CA GLY A 130 24.47 -1.27 -20.91
C GLY A 130 24.17 -2.60 -20.21
N GLY A 131 22.89 -2.88 -19.95
CA GLY A 131 22.43 -4.08 -19.26
C GLY A 131 21.54 -3.74 -18.09
N TRP A 132 21.32 -4.75 -17.25
CA TRP A 132 20.51 -4.64 -16.05
C TRP A 132 21.37 -4.28 -14.84
N TRP A 133 21.01 -3.23 -14.10
CA TRP A 133 21.75 -2.80 -12.91
C TRP A 133 20.97 -3.06 -11.62
N GLN A 134 21.72 -3.45 -10.59
CA GLN A 134 21.21 -3.58 -9.23
C GLN A 134 22.02 -2.69 -8.29
N ILE A 135 21.34 -1.77 -7.60
CA ILE A 135 21.90 -0.88 -6.61
C ILE A 135 21.90 -1.59 -5.26
N ARG A 136 23.08 -1.72 -4.65
CA ARG A 136 23.25 -2.33 -3.33
C ARG A 136 23.90 -1.39 -2.35
N SER A 137 23.33 -1.26 -1.16
CA SER A 137 24.09 -0.74 -0.03
C SER A 137 24.98 -1.85 0.54
N ASN A 138 26.14 -1.46 1.06
CA ASN A 138 27.13 -2.35 1.67
C ASN A 138 27.55 -1.77 3.02
N GLY A 139 26.57 -1.66 3.93
CA GLY A 139 26.75 -0.95 5.21
C GLY A 139 26.76 0.58 5.11
N HIS A 140 26.56 1.13 3.91
CA HIS A 140 26.45 2.58 3.67
C HIS A 140 24.99 3.04 3.70
N ALA A 141 24.74 4.23 4.24
CA ALA A 141 23.42 4.73 4.57
C ALA A 141 23.08 6.06 3.87
N ASN A 142 21.80 6.44 3.97
CA ASN A 142 21.24 7.69 3.44
C ASN A 142 21.33 7.81 1.91
N LEU A 143 20.85 6.78 1.22
CA LEU A 143 20.77 6.76 -0.24
C LEU A 143 19.54 7.53 -0.74
N THR A 144 19.73 8.41 -1.71
CA THR A 144 18.65 8.97 -2.52
C THR A 144 18.79 8.53 -3.98
N ILE A 145 17.75 7.90 -4.53
CA ILE A 145 17.61 7.62 -5.96
C ILE A 145 16.50 8.53 -6.48
N SER A 146 16.81 9.37 -7.47
CA SER A 146 15.81 10.26 -8.05
C SER A 146 15.88 10.41 -9.56
N ASN A 147 14.75 10.75 -10.17
CA ASN A 147 14.63 11.02 -11.60
C ASN A 147 15.29 9.95 -12.48
N SER A 148 15.22 8.69 -12.06
CA SER A 148 15.99 7.61 -12.69
C SER A 148 15.08 6.54 -13.26
N ARG A 149 15.57 5.87 -14.31
CA ARG A 149 14.97 4.64 -14.82
C ARG A 149 15.69 3.46 -14.24
N LEU A 150 14.94 2.50 -13.71
CA LEU A 150 15.42 1.24 -13.18
C LEU A 150 14.65 0.11 -13.84
N GLN A 151 15.26 -1.08 -13.88
CA GLN A 151 14.58 -2.27 -14.36
C GLN A 151 15.00 -3.46 -13.51
N ASN A 152 14.05 -4.33 -13.14
CA ASN A 152 14.23 -5.68 -12.55
C ASN A 152 15.12 -5.74 -11.27
N LEU A 153 14.82 -6.43 -10.16
CA LEU A 153 15.66 -6.58 -8.93
C LEU A 153 16.60 -5.39 -8.60
N CYS A 154 16.11 -4.17 -8.74
CA CYS A 154 16.98 -3.04 -9.06
C CYS A 154 17.53 -2.37 -7.81
N ILE A 155 16.91 -2.60 -6.66
CA ILE A 155 17.25 -2.00 -5.38
C ILE A 155 17.34 -3.11 -4.34
N ASP A 156 18.50 -3.22 -3.68
CA ASP A 156 18.73 -4.22 -2.64
C ASP A 156 19.52 -3.57 -1.49
N ILE A 157 18.80 -3.07 -0.48
CA ILE A 157 19.34 -2.20 0.58
C ILE A 157 19.37 -2.94 1.91
N ASP A 158 20.52 -2.91 2.57
CA ASP A 158 20.81 -3.62 3.82
C ASP A 158 20.68 -2.77 5.09
N THR A 159 20.82 -1.45 5.01
CA THR A 159 20.75 -0.56 6.16
C THR A 159 20.47 0.90 5.79
N GLY A 160 20.05 1.67 6.79
CA GLY A 160 19.97 3.12 6.71
C GLY A 160 18.77 3.68 5.94
N PRO A 161 18.62 5.02 5.90
CA PRO A 161 17.53 5.64 5.17
C PRO A 161 17.67 5.48 3.65
N LEU A 162 16.54 5.24 2.98
CA LEU A 162 16.40 5.19 1.53
C LEU A 162 15.32 6.17 1.07
N THR A 163 15.63 7.05 0.13
CA THR A 163 14.63 7.83 -0.60
C THR A 163 14.61 7.45 -2.07
N VAL A 164 13.45 7.06 -2.59
CA VAL A 164 13.24 6.81 -4.02
C VAL A 164 12.14 7.73 -4.51
N LYS A 165 12.46 8.62 -5.46
CA LYS A 165 11.47 9.58 -5.97
C LYS A 165 11.57 9.88 -7.46
N TYR A 166 10.44 10.09 -8.12
CA TYR A 166 10.40 10.42 -9.54
C TYR A 166 11.08 9.36 -10.42
N CYS A 167 11.05 8.10 -10.00
CA CYS A 167 11.65 6.99 -10.73
C CYS A 167 10.62 6.21 -11.53
N GLU A 168 11.03 5.72 -12.70
CA GLU A 168 10.32 4.73 -13.49
C GLU A 168 11.02 3.38 -13.26
N ILE A 169 10.29 2.37 -12.80
CA ILE A 169 10.83 1.07 -12.40
C ILE A 169 10.06 -0.02 -13.15
N ASP A 170 10.71 -0.63 -14.14
CA ASP A 170 10.13 -1.64 -15.02
C ASP A 170 10.53 -3.06 -14.57
N GLY A 171 9.54 -3.89 -14.23
CA GLY A 171 9.76 -5.28 -13.90
C GLY A 171 9.90 -6.23 -15.10
N LEU A 172 9.83 -5.71 -16.33
CA LEU A 172 9.95 -6.46 -17.59
C LEU A 172 8.85 -7.51 -17.82
N GLY A 173 7.78 -7.49 -17.03
CA GLY A 173 6.63 -8.38 -17.16
C GLY A 173 7.03 -9.84 -17.00
N SER A 174 6.60 -10.70 -17.95
CA SER A 174 6.94 -12.13 -17.93
C SER A 174 8.40 -12.44 -18.29
N ALA A 175 9.16 -11.43 -18.74
CA ALA A 175 10.60 -11.55 -19.01
C ALA A 175 11.46 -11.05 -17.84
N GLY A 176 10.82 -10.67 -16.73
CA GLY A 176 11.46 -10.21 -15.51
C GLY A 176 12.12 -11.31 -14.68
N GLU A 177 12.24 -11.04 -13.39
CA GLU A 177 13.00 -11.82 -12.43
C GLU A 177 12.70 -13.32 -12.32
N THR A 178 13.75 -14.12 -12.12
CA THR A 178 13.65 -15.59 -12.08
C THR A 178 14.04 -16.24 -10.74
N VAL A 179 14.45 -15.48 -9.69
CA VAL A 179 14.62 -15.99 -8.30
C VAL A 179 14.54 -14.84 -7.24
N PHE A 180 13.79 -15.06 -6.14
CA PHE A 180 13.57 -14.18 -4.95
C PHE A 180 12.86 -12.83 -5.26
N GLY A 181 11.68 -12.96 -5.89
CA GLY A 181 11.01 -11.97 -6.74
C GLY A 181 10.43 -10.70 -6.12
N CYS A 182 11.18 -9.60 -6.18
CA CYS A 182 10.66 -8.23 -6.00
C CYS A 182 11.55 -7.19 -6.71
N LEU A 183 10.98 -6.06 -7.15
CA LEU A 183 11.81 -5.00 -7.77
C LEU A 183 12.73 -4.29 -6.77
N ALA A 184 12.35 -4.25 -5.50
CA ALA A 184 13.13 -3.66 -4.42
C ALA A 184 13.06 -4.50 -3.15
N PHE A 185 14.23 -4.89 -2.61
CA PHE A 185 14.36 -5.67 -1.39
C PHE A 185 15.04 -4.86 -0.28
N LEU A 186 14.35 -4.62 0.83
CA LEU A 186 14.80 -3.77 1.93
C LEU A 186 14.95 -4.58 3.22
N ARG A 187 16.16 -4.67 3.79
CA ARG A 187 16.43 -5.45 5.01
C ARG A 187 16.03 -4.70 6.28
N THR A 188 16.11 -5.40 7.42
CA THR A 188 15.83 -4.84 8.74
C THR A 188 16.70 -3.61 9.00
N GLY A 189 16.09 -2.52 9.48
CA GLY A 189 16.77 -1.27 9.78
C GLY A 189 16.78 -0.24 8.63
N VAL A 190 16.17 -0.56 7.49
CA VAL A 190 15.96 0.39 6.39
C VAL A 190 14.67 1.18 6.61
N THR A 191 14.78 2.50 6.79
CA THR A 191 13.62 3.40 6.73
C THR A 191 13.49 3.94 5.31
N SER A 192 12.35 3.74 4.66
CA SER A 192 12.21 4.09 3.23
C SER A 192 11.13 5.12 2.92
N PHE A 193 11.41 5.99 1.95
CA PHE A 193 10.52 7.04 1.46
C PHE A 193 10.32 6.87 -0.05
N TRP A 194 9.09 6.59 -0.47
CA TRP A 194 8.75 6.36 -1.88
C TRP A 194 7.77 7.42 -2.34
N ARG A 195 8.17 8.25 -3.30
CA ARG A 195 7.40 9.42 -3.75
C ARG A 195 7.33 9.54 -5.26
N TYR A 196 6.12 9.67 -5.82
CA TYR A 196 5.95 9.98 -7.24
C TYR A 196 6.67 9.00 -8.17
N ASN A 197 6.76 7.72 -7.80
CA ASN A 197 7.36 6.70 -8.65
C ASN A 197 6.30 6.03 -9.52
N TRP A 198 6.71 5.56 -10.70
CA TRP A 198 5.94 4.64 -11.52
C TRP A 198 6.62 3.29 -11.48
N LEU A 199 6.04 2.34 -10.75
CA LEU A 199 6.48 0.96 -10.70
C LEU A 199 5.53 0.15 -11.57
N HIS A 200 6.04 -0.58 -12.55
CA HIS A 200 5.17 -1.31 -13.47
C HIS A 200 5.75 -2.64 -13.92
N SER A 201 4.86 -3.50 -14.41
CA SER A 201 5.23 -4.78 -15.02
C SER A 201 6.03 -5.71 -14.11
N ALA A 202 5.79 -5.72 -12.79
CA ALA A 202 6.51 -6.63 -11.89
C ALA A 202 6.16 -8.09 -12.15
N GLN A 203 7.17 -8.96 -12.21
CA GLN A 203 6.91 -10.39 -12.34
C GLN A 203 6.25 -10.98 -11.09
N ASN A 204 6.71 -10.56 -9.91
CA ASN A 204 6.15 -10.90 -8.59
C ASN A 204 5.83 -9.59 -7.86
N ASP A 205 6.60 -9.25 -6.83
CA ASP A 205 6.34 -8.13 -5.94
C ASP A 205 6.98 -6.83 -6.46
N PHE A 206 6.43 -5.68 -6.07
CA PHE A 206 7.12 -4.41 -6.32
C PHE A 206 8.15 -4.14 -5.24
N ILE A 207 7.73 -4.08 -3.97
CA ILE A 207 8.59 -3.75 -2.83
C ILE A 207 8.42 -4.82 -1.75
N ASP A 208 9.51 -5.52 -1.45
CA ASP A 208 9.65 -6.36 -0.27
C ASP A 208 10.48 -5.64 0.77
N LEU A 209 9.99 -5.66 2.01
CA LEU A 209 10.75 -5.14 3.14
C LEU A 209 10.63 -6.02 4.37
N ALA A 210 11.69 -6.05 5.17
CA ALA A 210 11.59 -6.46 6.56
C ALA A 210 10.59 -5.55 7.30
N THR A 211 10.10 -5.97 8.48
CA THR A 211 9.21 -5.13 9.28
C THR A 211 9.94 -3.84 9.70
N SER A 212 9.75 -2.77 8.94
CA SER A 212 10.52 -1.51 8.98
C SER A 212 9.65 -0.33 8.56
N ASP A 213 10.10 0.89 8.86
CA ASP A 213 9.35 2.10 8.56
C ASP A 213 9.34 2.39 7.06
N ILE A 214 8.16 2.68 6.53
CA ILE A 214 7.95 3.07 5.14
C ILE A 214 6.95 4.22 5.07
N ASP A 215 7.31 5.24 4.29
CA ASP A 215 6.38 6.26 3.86
C ASP A 215 6.29 6.24 2.32
N ALA A 216 5.23 5.63 1.80
CA ALA A 216 4.95 5.50 0.38
C ALA A 216 3.75 6.39 0.00
N ARG A 217 3.98 7.40 -0.84
CA ARG A 217 2.93 8.32 -1.29
C ARG A 217 3.04 8.72 -2.74
N PHE A 218 1.88 8.96 -3.33
CA PHE A 218 1.76 9.51 -4.69
C PHE A 218 2.42 8.62 -5.76
N ASN A 219 2.59 7.32 -5.50
CA ASN A 219 3.17 6.39 -6.46
C ASN A 219 2.07 5.76 -7.32
N LEU A 220 2.43 5.35 -8.53
CA LEU A 220 1.62 4.49 -9.39
C LEU A 220 2.24 3.10 -9.41
N PHE A 221 1.47 2.12 -8.98
CA PHE A 221 1.78 0.70 -9.06
C PHE A 221 0.93 0.08 -10.16
N ASP A 222 1.58 -0.39 -11.22
CA ASP A 222 0.93 -0.70 -12.48
C ASP A 222 1.25 -2.12 -12.94
N THR A 223 0.32 -3.01 -12.65
CA THR A 223 0.31 -4.41 -13.08
C THR A 223 1.51 -5.23 -12.56
N MET A 224 1.20 -6.32 -11.89
CA MET A 224 2.19 -7.20 -11.27
C MET A 224 1.76 -8.67 -11.36
N GLY A 225 2.62 -9.60 -10.95
CA GLY A 225 2.31 -11.02 -10.90
C GLY A 225 2.31 -11.71 -12.26
N TYR A 226 3.13 -11.26 -13.21
CA TYR A 226 3.25 -11.91 -14.53
C TYR A 226 3.74 -13.37 -14.46
N GLU A 227 4.37 -13.80 -13.36
CA GLU A 227 4.75 -15.19 -13.15
C GLU A 227 3.56 -16.08 -12.75
N ALA A 228 3.54 -17.29 -13.31
CA ALA A 228 2.54 -18.28 -12.97
C ALA A 228 2.73 -18.77 -11.52
N GLY A 229 1.71 -18.57 -10.69
CA GLY A 229 1.76 -18.89 -9.26
C GLY A 229 2.39 -17.80 -8.39
N ALA A 230 2.79 -16.66 -8.95
CA ALA A 230 3.32 -15.52 -8.20
C ALA A 230 2.40 -15.14 -7.03
N HIS A 231 2.94 -14.80 -5.86
CA HIS A 231 2.15 -14.22 -4.76
C HIS A 231 2.40 -12.71 -4.76
N ALA A 232 1.97 -12.04 -5.84
CA ALA A 232 2.41 -10.70 -6.14
C ALA A 232 1.82 -9.65 -5.20
N ASP A 233 2.65 -8.87 -4.54
CA ASP A 233 2.27 -7.80 -3.63
C ASP A 233 2.97 -6.48 -4.02
N ALA A 234 2.25 -5.36 -4.00
CA ALA A 234 2.92 -4.09 -4.35
C ALA A 234 3.81 -3.58 -3.21
N ILE A 235 3.40 -3.83 -1.97
CA ILE A 235 4.20 -3.60 -0.77
C ILE A 235 3.97 -4.78 0.17
N GLN A 236 5.01 -5.57 0.42
CA GLN A 236 4.97 -6.78 1.23
C GLN A 236 5.99 -6.75 2.36
N PHE A 237 5.52 -7.03 3.58
CA PHE A 237 6.36 -7.11 4.77
C PHE A 237 6.80 -8.56 5.05
N ALA A 238 7.94 -8.98 4.48
CA ALA A 238 8.40 -10.37 4.45
C ALA A 238 9.54 -10.73 5.44
N GLY A 239 9.80 -9.89 6.46
CA GLY A 239 10.93 -10.11 7.39
C GLY A 239 10.72 -9.64 8.82
N ASP A 240 11.59 -10.11 9.72
CA ASP A 240 11.61 -9.72 11.14
C ASP A 240 11.94 -8.22 11.31
N GLY A 241 11.46 -7.62 12.41
CA GLY A 241 11.78 -6.23 12.73
C GLY A 241 10.66 -5.50 13.48
N ARG A 242 10.80 -4.18 13.57
CA ARG A 242 9.82 -3.28 14.15
C ARG A 242 9.62 -2.06 13.27
N ALA A 243 8.36 -1.72 13.03
CA ALA A 243 7.92 -0.51 12.35
C ALA A 243 6.98 0.28 13.26
N ASN A 244 7.21 1.59 13.36
CA ASN A 244 6.37 2.53 14.11
C ASN A 244 5.78 3.62 13.22
N ASN A 245 6.20 3.68 11.95
CA ASN A 245 5.75 4.68 11.00
C ASN A 245 5.58 4.03 9.62
N ILE A 246 4.48 3.29 9.47
CA ILE A 246 4.02 2.79 8.17
C ILE A 246 2.93 3.72 7.66
N LYS A 247 3.22 4.47 6.59
CA LYS A 247 2.31 5.40 5.91
C LYS A 247 2.23 5.04 4.43
N ILE A 248 1.08 4.54 3.98
CA ILE A 248 0.85 4.21 2.57
C ILE A 248 -0.35 5.02 2.10
N LEU A 249 -0.09 6.23 1.59
CA LEU A 249 -1.12 7.25 1.37
C LEU A 249 -1.15 7.77 -0.07
N PHE A 250 -2.34 8.04 -0.63
CA PHE A 250 -2.48 8.68 -1.95
C PHE A 250 -1.79 7.96 -3.12
N ASN A 251 -1.57 6.66 -3.02
CA ASN A 251 -1.03 5.87 -4.12
C ASN A 251 -2.14 5.40 -5.04
N THR A 252 -1.79 5.10 -6.29
CA THR A 252 -2.67 4.52 -7.29
C THR A 252 -2.21 3.12 -7.62
N TYR A 253 -3.14 2.17 -7.66
CA TYR A 253 -2.89 0.82 -8.15
C TYR A 253 -3.80 0.49 -9.33
N VAL A 254 -3.19 0.04 -10.41
CA VAL A 254 -3.89 -0.37 -11.62
C VAL A 254 -3.45 -1.78 -11.98
N HIS A 255 -4.40 -2.70 -12.08
CA HIS A 255 -4.14 -4.03 -12.59
C HIS A 255 -4.92 -4.22 -13.90
N MET A 256 -4.20 -4.35 -15.01
CA MET A 256 -4.78 -4.31 -16.35
C MET A 256 -4.76 -5.64 -17.09
N VAL A 257 -3.81 -6.52 -16.77
CA VAL A 257 -3.62 -7.79 -17.47
C VAL A 257 -4.05 -8.93 -16.56
N ALA A 258 -4.75 -9.92 -17.12
CA ALA A 258 -4.99 -11.16 -16.39
C ALA A 258 -3.66 -11.88 -16.24
N THR A 259 -3.14 -11.90 -15.02
CA THR A 259 -1.94 -12.65 -14.71
C THR A 259 -2.27 -14.01 -14.11
N LYS A 260 -1.30 -14.93 -14.12
CA LYS A 260 -1.45 -16.28 -13.57
C LYS A 260 -1.01 -16.34 -12.10
N ALA A 261 -0.96 -15.19 -11.41
CA ALA A 261 -0.58 -15.13 -10.02
C ALA A 261 -1.57 -15.91 -9.14
N SER A 262 -1.06 -16.40 -8.01
CA SER A 262 -1.82 -16.86 -6.85
C SER A 262 -2.49 -15.64 -6.15
N PRO A 263 -3.03 -15.74 -4.91
CA PRO A 263 -3.45 -14.56 -4.17
C PRO A 263 -2.38 -13.45 -4.17
N SER A 264 -2.83 -12.20 -4.24
CA SER A 264 -1.97 -11.03 -4.50
C SER A 264 -2.62 -9.79 -3.91
N SER A 265 -1.85 -8.84 -3.42
CA SER A 265 -2.39 -7.65 -2.77
C SER A 265 -1.74 -6.36 -3.22
N PHE A 266 -2.54 -5.30 -3.38
CA PHE A 266 -1.92 -3.99 -3.56
C PHE A 266 -1.11 -3.63 -2.31
N ILE A 267 -1.65 -3.84 -1.11
CA ILE A 267 -0.88 -3.70 0.14
C ILE A 267 -1.08 -4.94 0.98
N ASP A 268 0.02 -5.59 1.39
CA ASP A 268 -0.01 -6.68 2.35
C ASP A 268 0.64 -6.28 3.68
N LEU A 269 -0.17 -5.73 4.59
CA LEU A 269 0.21 -5.56 6.00
C LEU A 269 0.12 -6.92 6.71
N GLU A 270 1.08 -7.79 6.39
CA GLU A 270 1.19 -9.10 7.00
C GLU A 270 2.45 -9.21 7.83
N THR A 271 2.27 -9.64 9.08
CA THR A 271 3.38 -10.21 9.86
C THR A 271 3.55 -11.66 9.42
N GLN A 272 4.34 -11.86 8.35
CA GLN A 272 4.54 -13.18 7.72
C GLN A 272 5.16 -14.21 8.69
N LEU A 273 5.33 -15.45 8.21
CA LEU A 273 5.81 -16.63 8.95
C LEU A 273 7.27 -16.55 9.47
N GLY A 274 7.67 -15.45 10.14
CA GLY A 274 8.98 -15.31 10.77
C GLY A 274 9.04 -15.79 12.23
N SER A 275 10.03 -15.29 12.97
CA SER A 275 10.34 -15.70 14.36
C SER A 275 9.26 -15.32 15.38
N GLY A 276 8.26 -14.52 14.98
CA GLY A 276 7.21 -13.98 15.84
C GLY A 276 7.63 -12.69 16.56
N THR A 277 8.71 -12.07 16.10
CA THR A 277 9.25 -10.81 16.66
C THR A 277 8.79 -9.57 15.89
N GLN A 278 8.03 -9.74 14.81
CA GLN A 278 7.48 -8.64 14.01
C GLN A 278 6.57 -7.76 14.88
N VAL A 279 6.82 -6.45 14.86
CA VAL A 279 5.93 -5.46 15.50
C VAL A 279 5.65 -4.30 14.55
N MET A 280 4.38 -4.11 14.21
CA MET A 280 3.89 -2.96 13.45
C MET A 280 2.97 -2.13 14.35
N ASN A 281 3.37 -0.89 14.67
CA ASN A 281 2.59 0.02 15.52
C ASN A 281 1.97 1.14 14.67
N GLY A 282 0.65 1.25 14.72
CA GLY A 282 -0.14 2.28 14.03
C GLY A 282 0.03 2.38 12.50
N PRO A 283 0.07 1.29 11.71
CA PRO A 283 0.06 1.42 10.25
C PRO A 283 -1.14 2.23 9.76
N GLU A 284 -0.93 3.12 8.79
CA GLU A 284 -1.99 3.90 8.15
C GLU A 284 -1.97 3.66 6.63
N VAL A 285 -3.11 3.18 6.13
CA VAL A 285 -3.36 2.95 4.70
C VAL A 285 -4.57 3.77 4.30
N ALA A 286 -4.34 4.91 3.65
CA ALA A 286 -5.42 5.84 3.38
C ALA A 286 -5.33 6.60 2.07
N TYR A 287 -6.49 7.06 1.59
CA TYR A 287 -6.58 7.92 0.40
C TYR A 287 -6.01 7.30 -0.88
N ASN A 288 -5.82 5.98 -0.92
CA ASN A 288 -5.33 5.29 -2.11
C ASN A 288 -6.48 5.03 -3.10
N THR A 289 -6.16 4.94 -4.38
CA THR A 289 -7.10 4.59 -5.46
C THR A 289 -6.66 3.30 -6.13
N ALA A 290 -7.54 2.31 -6.25
CA ALA A 290 -7.16 1.00 -6.78
C ALA A 290 -8.22 0.43 -7.73
N SER A 291 -7.78 -0.20 -8.83
CA SER A 291 -8.69 -0.97 -9.69
C SER A 291 -8.05 -2.23 -10.22
N ASN A 292 -8.85 -3.30 -10.29
CA ASN A 292 -8.50 -4.53 -10.97
C ASN A 292 -9.47 -4.73 -12.13
N THR A 293 -8.99 -4.34 -13.30
CA THR A 293 -9.76 -4.31 -14.55
C THR A 293 -9.48 -5.53 -15.41
N ALA A 294 -8.57 -6.40 -14.99
CA ALA A 294 -8.18 -7.60 -15.71
C ALA A 294 -9.34 -8.61 -15.79
N VAL A 295 -9.93 -8.77 -16.98
CA VAL A 295 -10.99 -9.75 -17.25
C VAL A 295 -10.41 -11.17 -17.11
N GLY A 296 -10.99 -11.97 -16.21
CA GLY A 296 -10.50 -13.32 -15.92
C GLY A 296 -9.23 -13.36 -15.06
N GLY A 297 -8.78 -12.21 -14.54
CA GLY A 297 -7.62 -12.08 -13.67
C GLY A 297 -7.86 -12.55 -12.24
N LEU A 298 -6.79 -13.07 -11.64
CA LEU A 298 -6.57 -13.38 -10.22
C LEU A 298 -7.81 -13.78 -9.40
N ARG A 299 -8.16 -15.07 -9.47
CA ARG A 299 -8.95 -15.73 -8.42
C ARG A 299 -8.10 -15.81 -7.15
N GLY A 300 -8.01 -14.71 -6.39
CA GLY A 300 -7.13 -14.68 -5.22
C GLY A 300 -6.99 -13.34 -4.54
N SER A 301 -7.11 -12.25 -5.28
CA SER A 301 -6.52 -10.97 -4.83
C SER A 301 -7.38 -10.15 -3.89
N THR A 302 -6.70 -9.41 -3.01
CA THR A 302 -7.29 -8.40 -2.12
C THR A 302 -6.57 -7.07 -2.29
N PHE A 303 -7.26 -5.93 -2.39
CA PHE A 303 -6.51 -4.66 -2.50
C PHE A 303 -5.71 -4.35 -1.25
N PHE A 304 -6.29 -4.58 -0.09
CA PHE A 304 -5.64 -4.36 1.17
C PHE A 304 -5.72 -5.66 1.95
N ARG A 305 -4.61 -6.08 2.54
CA ARG A 305 -4.58 -7.22 3.45
C ARG A 305 -3.96 -6.75 4.75
N VAL A 306 -4.60 -7.12 5.86
CA VAL A 306 -4.13 -6.86 7.22
C VAL A 306 -4.21 -8.18 7.96
N SER A 307 -3.10 -8.91 8.00
CA SER A 307 -3.05 -10.30 8.42
C SER A 307 -2.04 -10.48 9.54
N GLN A 308 -2.49 -10.75 10.77
CA GLN A 308 -1.58 -11.07 11.87
C GLN A 308 -1.44 -12.59 12.03
N VAL A 309 -0.46 -13.18 11.34
CA VAL A 309 -0.13 -14.61 11.48
C VAL A 309 0.73 -14.87 12.71
N LYS A 310 1.78 -14.07 12.91
CA LYS A 310 2.70 -14.10 14.08
C LYS A 310 3.05 -12.67 14.51
N GLY A 311 3.73 -12.47 15.63
CA GLY A 311 4.11 -11.11 16.06
C GLY A 311 2.89 -10.24 16.42
N THR A 312 2.98 -8.93 16.18
CA THR A 312 1.94 -7.97 16.54
C THR A 312 1.73 -6.90 15.47
N ILE A 313 0.48 -6.71 15.08
CA ILE A 313 -0.03 -5.52 14.40
C ILE A 313 -0.92 -4.79 15.42
N ALA A 314 -0.57 -3.57 15.76
CA ALA A 314 -1.33 -2.75 16.71
C ALA A 314 -1.83 -1.48 16.02
N ASP A 315 -3.08 -1.12 16.28
CA ASP A 315 -3.71 0.15 15.89
C ASP A 315 -3.71 0.47 14.39
N ALA A 316 -3.63 -0.55 13.54
CA ALA A 316 -3.70 -0.39 12.08
C ALA A 316 -5.01 0.29 11.66
N TYR A 317 -4.93 1.26 10.76
CA TYR A 317 -6.06 2.05 10.30
C TYR A 317 -6.12 2.12 8.78
N VAL A 318 -7.15 1.50 8.20
CA VAL A 318 -7.39 1.48 6.75
C VAL A 318 -8.61 2.33 6.43
N HIS A 319 -8.41 3.51 5.86
CA HIS A 319 -9.53 4.44 5.68
C HIS A 319 -9.50 5.30 4.42
N ASP A 320 -10.67 5.78 4.01
CA ASP A 320 -10.82 6.75 2.93
C ASP A 320 -10.18 6.33 1.59
N ASN A 321 -10.04 5.02 1.35
CA ASN A 321 -9.54 4.48 0.08
C ASN A 321 -10.68 4.32 -0.94
N PHE A 322 -10.37 4.41 -2.24
CA PHE A 322 -11.32 4.19 -3.33
C PHE A 322 -10.91 2.97 -4.15
N ALA A 323 -11.81 2.01 -4.36
CA ALA A 323 -11.47 0.76 -5.03
C ALA A 323 -12.54 0.21 -6.00
N ASP A 324 -12.13 -0.40 -7.11
CA ASP A 324 -12.97 -1.27 -7.95
C ASP A 324 -12.61 -2.75 -7.77
N LEU A 325 -13.51 -3.50 -7.13
CA LEU A 325 -13.33 -4.90 -6.72
C LEU A 325 -13.82 -5.93 -7.74
N THR A 326 -14.27 -5.50 -8.91
CA THR A 326 -15.06 -6.37 -9.82
C THR A 326 -14.37 -7.71 -10.12
N ASN A 327 -13.04 -7.72 -10.20
CA ASN A 327 -12.24 -8.92 -10.43
C ASN A 327 -11.37 -9.29 -9.21
N MET A 328 -11.88 -9.12 -8.00
CA MET A 328 -11.18 -9.45 -6.74
C MET A 328 -12.01 -10.31 -5.80
N ILE A 329 -11.33 -11.03 -4.90
CA ILE A 329 -12.01 -11.83 -3.85
C ILE A 329 -12.62 -10.92 -2.78
N GLY A 330 -12.02 -9.77 -2.51
CA GLY A 330 -12.51 -8.80 -1.53
C GLY A 330 -11.59 -7.59 -1.40
N VAL A 331 -12.00 -6.60 -0.60
CA VAL A 331 -11.21 -5.36 -0.45
C VAL A 331 -10.18 -5.45 0.64
N ILE A 332 -10.60 -6.01 1.78
CA ILE A 332 -9.80 -6.14 2.98
C ILE A 332 -9.89 -7.58 3.46
N SER A 333 -8.79 -8.34 3.40
CA SER A 333 -8.67 -9.60 4.16
C SER A 333 -8.06 -9.29 5.52
N THR A 334 -8.74 -9.72 6.58
CA THR A 334 -8.32 -9.52 7.98
C THR A 334 -7.96 -10.83 8.68
N THR A 335 -7.57 -11.83 7.89
CA THR A 335 -7.48 -13.22 8.36
C THR A 335 -6.08 -13.78 8.13
N PRO A 336 -5.46 -14.38 9.18
CA PRO A 336 -5.87 -14.35 10.60
C PRO A 336 -5.87 -12.93 11.20
N SER A 337 -6.60 -12.77 12.32
CA SER A 337 -6.95 -11.52 13.05
C SER A 337 -6.18 -10.25 12.64
N PRO A 338 -6.82 -9.10 12.40
CA PRO A 338 -6.13 -7.88 11.92
C PRO A 338 -5.27 -7.18 12.99
N GLY A 339 -5.00 -7.85 14.10
CA GLY A 339 -4.27 -7.30 15.25
C GLY A 339 -5.14 -6.50 16.22
N GLN A 340 -4.52 -6.00 17.28
CA GLN A 340 -5.21 -5.23 18.32
C GLN A 340 -5.51 -3.81 17.81
N GLY A 341 -6.70 -3.27 18.10
CA GLY A 341 -7.02 -1.87 17.80
C GLY A 341 -7.21 -1.55 16.32
N TYR A 342 -7.32 -2.57 15.47
CA TYR A 342 -7.61 -2.40 14.04
C TYR A 342 -8.90 -1.61 13.79
N ARG A 343 -8.82 -0.64 12.89
CA ARG A 343 -9.93 0.23 12.50
C ARG A 343 -10.03 0.32 10.98
N LYS A 344 -11.26 0.49 10.48
CA LYS A 344 -11.53 0.88 9.10
C LYS A 344 -12.74 1.81 9.01
N SER A 345 -12.70 2.75 8.07
CA SER A 345 -13.80 3.70 7.83
C SER A 345 -13.62 4.43 6.50
N GLY A 346 -14.69 5.01 5.95
CA GLY A 346 -14.57 5.91 4.80
C GLY A 346 -14.12 5.29 3.48
N ASN A 347 -13.77 4.00 3.43
CA ASN A 347 -13.41 3.36 2.16
C ASN A 347 -14.63 3.23 1.27
N THR A 348 -14.47 3.45 -0.04
CA THR A 348 -15.57 3.66 -1.00
C THR A 348 -15.37 2.88 -2.29
N LEU A 349 -16.41 2.19 -2.75
CA LEU A 349 -16.39 1.50 -4.04
C LEU A 349 -16.53 2.49 -5.19
N LEU A 350 -15.61 2.43 -6.16
CA LEU A 350 -15.63 3.29 -7.35
C LEU A 350 -16.91 3.11 -8.19
N ARG A 351 -17.46 1.88 -8.23
CA ARG A 351 -18.62 1.53 -9.07
C ARG A 351 -19.98 1.89 -8.49
N SER A 352 -20.09 2.08 -7.19
CA SER A 352 -21.40 2.26 -6.53
C SER A 352 -21.42 3.38 -5.50
N GLY A 353 -20.26 3.89 -5.07
CA GLY A 353 -20.16 4.80 -3.92
C GLY A 353 -20.45 4.15 -2.58
N GLN A 354 -20.71 2.84 -2.54
CA GLN A 354 -20.96 2.11 -1.31
C GLN A 354 -19.69 2.10 -0.44
N ARG A 355 -19.86 2.28 0.87
CA ARG A 355 -18.76 2.19 1.84
C ARG A 355 -18.47 0.74 2.25
N PHE A 356 -17.22 0.41 2.57
CA PHE A 356 -16.80 -0.95 2.96
C PHE A 356 -15.78 -1.01 4.11
#